data_AF-A0A257A6Z5-F1
#
_entry.id   AF-A0A257A6Z5-F1
#
_cell.length_a   1.000
_cell.length_b   1.000
_cell.length_c   1.000
_cell.angle_alpha   90.00
_cell.angle_beta   90.00
_cell.angle_gamma   90.00
#
_symmetry.space_group_name_H-M   'P 1'
#
loop_
_entity.id
_entity.type
_entity.pdbx_description
1 polymer ?
#
loop_
_entity_poly.entity_id
_entity_poly.type
_entity_poly.pdbx_seq_one_letter_code
_entity_poly.pdbx_strand_id
1 'polypeptide(L)'
;MYRSIAALILILNSLTSYFMFLLCKETKEPRLTSLLLIITYNIPLFLSLLKIKPYLLVIIFSIMVFQIFSTYVTRLDLVKVGIFSSIAYFLALLYYIMV
;
A
#
# COMPACT_ATOMS: atom_id res chain seq x y z
N MET A 1 -6.99 -4.44 -20.82
CA MET A 1 -7.55 -3.32 -20.04
C MET A 1 -7.27 -3.45 -18.54
N TYR A 2 -7.75 -4.52 -17.88
CA TYR A 2 -7.50 -4.77 -16.45
C TYR A 2 -6.01 -4.81 -16.06
N ARG A 3 -5.14 -5.34 -16.94
CA ARG A 3 -3.70 -5.36 -16.66
C ARG A 3 -3.07 -3.97 -16.52
N SER A 4 -3.45 -3.04 -17.39
CA SER A 4 -2.96 -1.65 -17.37
C SER A 4 -3.52 -0.89 -16.17
N ILE A 5 -4.75 -1.19 -15.75
CA ILE A 5 -5.38 -0.61 -14.56
C ILE A 5 -4.64 -1.06 -13.30
N ALA A 6 -4.34 -2.36 -13.14
CA ALA A 6 -3.58 -2.86 -12.00
C ALA A 6 -2.16 -2.26 -11.92
N ALA A 7 -1.47 -2.13 -13.05
CA ALA A 7 -0.16 -1.45 -13.12
C ALA A 7 -0.25 0.02 -12.71
N LEU A 8 -1.24 0.76 -13.21
CA LEU A 8 -1.46 2.16 -12.87
C LEU A 8 -1.73 2.33 -11.37
N ILE A 9 -2.58 1.47 -10.79
CA ILE A 9 -2.91 1.50 -9.37
C ILE A 9 -1.68 1.16 -8.51
N LEU A 10 -0.82 0.23 -8.95
CA LEU A 10 0.44 -0.09 -8.26
C LEU A 10 1.44 1.06 -8.32
N ILE A 11 1.57 1.74 -9.46
CA ILE A 11 2.39 2.95 -9.61
C ILE A 11 1.89 4.04 -8.65
N LEU A 12 0.58 4.30 -8.66
CA LEU A 12 -0.05 5.26 -7.76
C LEU A 12 0.26 4.91 -6.30
N ASN A 13 0.08 3.66 -5.87
CA ASN A 13 0.36 3.23 -4.50
C ASN A 13 1.85 3.31 -4.11
N SER A 14 2.78 3.04 -5.03
CA SER A 14 4.20 3.23 -4.76
C SER A 14 4.55 4.69 -4.47
N LEU A 15 3.92 5.64 -5.17
CA LEU A 15 4.18 7.06 -5.01
C LEU A 15 3.41 7.64 -3.82
N THR A 16 2.12 7.32 -3.70
CA THR A 16 1.25 7.95 -2.70
C THR A 16 1.52 7.48 -1.29
N SER A 17 1.95 6.23 -1.08
CA SER A 17 2.18 5.70 0.27
C SER A 17 3.14 6.57 1.08
N TYR A 18 4.33 6.88 0.56
CA TYR A 18 5.30 7.70 1.28
C TYR A 18 4.76 9.10 1.64
N PHE A 19 4.21 9.82 0.65
CA PHE A 19 3.68 11.17 0.88
C PHE A 19 2.48 11.18 1.83
N MET A 20 1.63 10.14 1.79
CA MET A 20 0.51 10.00 2.72
C MET A 20 0.94 9.80 4.15
N PHE A 21 1.94 8.96 4.39
CA PHE A 21 2.46 8.78 5.74
C PHE A 21 3.16 10.03 6.26
N LEU A 22 3.80 10.80 5.37
CA LEU A 22 4.37 12.11 5.70
C LEU A 22 3.28 13.11 6.10
N LEU A 23 2.19 13.19 5.32
CA LEU A 23 1.03 14.03 5.61
C LEU A 23 0.32 13.61 6.90
N CYS A 24 0.17 12.32 7.14
CA CYS A 24 -0.44 11.80 8.37
C CYS A 24 0.34 12.18 9.62
N LYS A 25 1.67 12.29 9.55
CA LYS A 25 2.49 12.70 10.70
C LYS A 25 2.10 14.07 11.24
N GLU A 26 1.64 14.96 10.38
CA GLU A 26 1.25 16.34 10.72
C GLU A 26 -0.19 16.46 11.25
N THR A 27 -1.00 15.38 11.24
CA THR A 27 -2.40 15.45 11.69
C THR A 27 -2.53 15.27 13.20
N LYS A 28 -3.62 15.79 13.78
CA LYS A 28 -3.93 15.66 15.22
C LYS A 28 -4.10 14.19 15.66
N GLU A 29 -4.61 13.34 14.78
CA GLU A 29 -4.84 11.91 15.03
C GLU A 29 -4.18 11.04 13.96
N PRO A 30 -2.83 11.02 13.93
CA PRO A 30 -2.05 10.49 12.82
C PRO A 30 -2.32 8.99 12.58
N ARG A 31 -2.65 8.26 13.65
CA ARG A 31 -2.98 6.83 13.59
C ARG A 31 -4.30 6.59 12.88
N LEU A 32 -5.40 7.18 13.36
CA LEU A 32 -6.72 6.98 12.77
C LEU A 32 -6.72 7.36 11.29
N THR A 33 -6.11 8.51 10.97
CA THR A 33 -5.96 8.95 9.57
C THR A 33 -5.16 7.94 8.76
N SER A 34 -4.01 7.46 9.26
CA SER A 34 -3.20 6.48 8.53
C SER A 34 -3.94 5.17 8.24
N LEU A 35 -4.80 4.69 9.15
CA LEU A 35 -5.59 3.48 8.93
C LEU A 35 -6.66 3.67 7.85
N LEU A 36 -7.39 4.79 7.91
CA LEU A 36 -8.35 5.17 6.88
C LEU A 36 -7.69 5.22 5.51
N LEU A 37 -6.48 5.79 5.42
CA LEU A 37 -5.72 5.84 4.19
C LEU A 37 -5.26 4.45 3.74
N ILE A 38 -4.68 3.64 4.62
CA ILE A 38 -4.27 2.27 4.30
C ILE A 38 -5.44 1.48 3.70
N ILE A 39 -6.62 1.57 4.32
CA ILE A 39 -7.82 0.87 3.85
C ILE A 39 -8.29 1.42 2.50
N THR A 40 -8.42 2.75 2.37
CA THR A 40 -8.94 3.41 1.17
C THR A 40 -8.08 3.14 -0.07
N TYR A 41 -6.76 3.04 0.09
CA TYR A 41 -5.83 2.84 -1.02
C TYR A 41 -5.65 1.38 -1.42
N ASN A 42 -5.79 0.45 -0.47
CA ASN A 42 -5.64 -0.98 -0.74
C ASN A 42 -6.92 -1.65 -1.23
N ILE A 43 -8.12 -1.20 -0.84
CA ILE A 43 -9.38 -1.79 -1.32
C ILE A 43 -9.50 -1.81 -2.85
N PRO A 44 -9.18 -0.72 -3.58
CA PRO A 44 -9.18 -0.73 -5.05
C PRO A 44 -8.18 -1.73 -5.65
N LEU A 45 -7.02 -1.92 -5.00
CA LEU A 45 -6.04 -2.95 -5.38
C LEU A 45 -6.63 -4.36 -5.19
N PHE A 46 -7.29 -4.62 -4.06
CA PHE A 46 -7.95 -5.91 -3.82
C PHE A 46 -8.98 -6.23 -4.90
N LEU A 47 -9.87 -5.27 -5.19
CA LEU A 47 -10.93 -5.45 -6.17
C LEU A 47 -10.39 -5.66 -7.59
N SER A 48 -9.34 -4.92 -7.97
CA SER A 48 -8.74 -5.06 -9.30
C SER A 48 -7.96 -6.36 -9.45
N LEU A 49 -7.28 -6.84 -8.40
CA LEU A 49 -6.42 -8.03 -8.48
C LEU A 49 -7.13 -9.36 -8.25
N LEU A 50 -8.28 -9.36 -7.57
CA LEU A 50 -9.09 -10.56 -7.30
C LEU A 50 -9.39 -11.36 -8.58
N LYS A 51 -9.55 -10.67 -9.72
CA LYS A 51 -9.88 -11.28 -11.01
C LYS A 51 -8.67 -11.59 -11.89
N ILE A 52 -7.48 -11.04 -11.60
CA ILE A 52 -6.35 -11.03 -12.54
C ILE A 52 -5.25 -12.00 -12.12
N LYS A 53 -4.75 -11.89 -10.88
CA LYS A 53 -3.63 -12.69 -10.36
C LYS A 53 -3.77 -12.87 -8.84
N PRO A 54 -4.24 -14.02 -8.35
CA PRO A 54 -4.46 -14.24 -6.91
C PRO A 54 -3.17 -14.15 -6.09
N TYR A 55 -2.02 -14.53 -6.67
CA TYR A 55 -0.72 -14.40 -6.01
C TYR A 55 -0.34 -12.95 -5.68
N LEU A 56 -0.65 -12.01 -6.58
CA LEU A 56 -0.37 -10.59 -6.35
C LEU A 56 -1.26 -10.04 -5.22
N LEU A 57 -2.48 -10.56 -5.10
CA LEU A 57 -3.41 -10.21 -4.04
C LEU A 57 -2.89 -10.63 -2.66
N VAL A 58 -2.28 -11.82 -2.56
CA VAL A 58 -1.64 -12.28 -1.31
C VAL A 58 -0.49 -11.36 -0.92
N ILE A 59 0.32 -10.92 -1.88
CA ILE A 59 1.43 -9.98 -1.64
C ILE A 59 0.89 -8.65 -1.10
N ILE A 60 -0.13 -8.08 -1.74
CA ILE A 60 -0.71 -6.80 -1.29
C ILE A 60 -1.39 -6.91 0.07
N PHE A 61 -2.07 -8.02 0.33
CA PHE A 61 -2.60 -8.29 1.68
C PHE A 61 -1.51 -8.35 2.73
N SER A 62 -0.39 -8.99 2.42
CA SER A 62 0.75 -9.07 3.32
C SER A 62 1.34 -7.68 3.61
N ILE A 63 1.45 -6.82 2.58
CA ILE A 63 1.91 -5.43 2.73
C ILE A 63 0.94 -4.64 3.62
N MET A 64 -0.37 -4.73 3.36
CA MET A 64 -1.40 -4.03 4.14
C MET A 64 -1.38 -4.46 5.61
N VAL A 65 -1.33 -5.77 5.89
CA VAL A 65 -1.24 -6.29 7.27
C VAL A 65 0.03 -5.78 7.95
N PHE A 66 1.16 -5.76 7.24
CA PHE A 66 2.42 -5.24 7.78
C PHE A 66 2.34 -3.75 8.08
N GLN A 67 1.69 -2.94 7.23
CA GLN A 67 1.47 -1.51 7.47
C GLN A 67 0.66 -1.28 8.77
N ILE A 68 -0.44 -2.02 8.93
CA ILE A 68 -1.31 -1.92 10.10
C ILE A 68 -0.54 -2.35 11.36
N PHE A 69 0.11 -3.52 11.33
CA PHE A 69 0.90 -4.02 12.45
C PHE A 69 2.01 -3.06 12.84
N SER A 70 2.75 -2.55 11.84
CA SER A 70 3.87 -1.63 12.04
C SER A 70 3.43 -0.35 12.74
N THR A 71 2.29 0.20 12.31
CA THR A 71 1.74 1.47 12.79
C THR A 71 1.08 1.33 14.16
N TYR A 72 0.35 0.24 14.40
CA TYR A 72 -0.52 0.09 15.57
C TYR A 72 0.07 -0.75 16.70
N VAL A 73 0.81 -1.81 16.37
CA VAL A 73 1.38 -2.73 17.37
C VAL A 73 2.78 -2.29 17.76
N THR A 74 3.70 -2.21 16.79
CA THR A 74 5.09 -1.79 17.05
C THR A 74 5.28 -0.28 17.17
N ARG A 75 4.26 0.51 16.82
CA ARG A 75 4.28 1.99 16.89
C ARG A 75 5.50 2.60 16.17
N LEU A 76 5.86 2.04 15.02
CA LEU A 76 6.94 2.57 14.19
C LEU A 76 6.57 3.96 13.66
N ASP A 77 7.60 4.78 13.44
CA ASP A 77 7.42 6.10 12.81
C ASP A 77 6.75 5.93 11.44
N LEU A 78 5.67 6.69 11.21
CA LEU A 78 4.87 6.64 9.99
C LEU A 78 5.74 6.82 8.75
N VAL A 79 6.79 7.63 8.83
CA VAL A 79 7.74 7.84 7.73
C VAL A 79 8.42 6.52 7.33
N LYS A 80 8.85 5.72 8.32
CA LYS A 80 9.50 4.42 8.07
C LYS A 80 8.52 3.42 7.45
N VAL A 81 7.27 3.41 7.93
CA VAL A 81 6.19 2.59 7.36
C VAL A 81 5.91 2.99 5.91
N GLY A 82 5.89 4.28 5.61
CA GLY A 82 5.69 4.79 4.25
C GLY A 82 6.82 4.43 3.29
N ILE A 83 8.08 4.54 3.72
CA ILE A 83 9.24 4.12 2.92
C ILE A 83 9.15 2.63 2.58
N PHE A 84 8.92 1.78 3.59
CA PHE A 84 8.77 0.34 3.38
C PHE A 84 7.63 0.04 2.38
N SER A 85 6.49 0.69 2.57
CA SER A 85 5.31 0.50 1.72
C SER A 85 5.59 0.85 0.27
N SER A 86 6.22 1.99 0.02
CA SER A 86 6.58 2.47 -1.31
C SER A 86 7.48 1.45 -2.04
N ILE A 87 8.52 0.96 -1.34
CA ILE A 87 9.44 -0.05 -1.87
C ILE A 87 8.69 -1.35 -2.16
N ALA A 88 7.82 -1.80 -1.24
CA ALA A 88 7.08 -3.05 -1.40
C ALA A 88 6.10 -3.01 -2.60
N TYR A 89 5.37 -1.91 -2.79
CA TYR A 89 4.50 -1.75 -3.97
C TYR A 89 5.30 -1.63 -5.26
N PHE A 90 6.47 -0.99 -5.23
CA PHE A 90 7.36 -0.93 -6.39
C PHE A 90 7.91 -2.31 -6.78
N LEU A 91 8.32 -3.12 -5.80
CA LEU A 91 8.73 -4.51 -6.05
C LEU A 91 7.57 -5.35 -6.59
N ALA A 92 6.36 -5.18 -6.05
CA ALA A 92 5.16 -5.85 -6.56
C ALA A 92 4.85 -5.45 -8.01
N LEU A 93 5.06 -4.18 -8.36
CA LEU A 93 4.95 -3.68 -9.73
C LEU A 93 6.00 -4.31 -10.66
N LEU A 94 7.27 -4.35 -10.24
CA LEU A 94 8.33 -4.97 -11.03
C LEU A 94 8.04 -6.44 -11.30
N TYR A 95 7.64 -7.18 -10.27
CA TYR A 95 7.22 -8.57 -10.40
C TYR A 95 6.04 -8.72 -11.36
N TYR A 96 5.06 -7.82 -11.26
CA TYR A 96 3.89 -7.81 -12.13
C TYR A 96 4.21 -7.51 -13.61
N ILE A 97 5.28 -6.78 -13.90
CA ILE A 97 5.73 -6.50 -15.28
C ILE A 97 6.56 -7.66 -15.83
N MET A 98 7.40 -8.27 -15.00
CA MET A 98 8.29 -9.37 -15.41
C MET A 98 7.55 -10.70 -15.65
N VAL A 99 6.42 -10.93 -14.99
CA VAL A 99 5.62 -12.18 -15.01
C VAL A 99 4.22 -11.91 -15.53
#